data_AF-A0A0T6B0E1-F1
#
_entry.id   AF-A0A0T6B0E1-F1
#
_cell.length_a   1.000
_cell.length_b   1.000
_cell.length_c   1.000
_cell.angle_alpha   90.00
_cell.angle_beta   90.00
_cell.angle_gamma   90.00
#
_symmetry.space_group_name_H-M   'P 1'
#
loop_
_entity.id
_entity.type
_entity.pdbx_description
1 polymer ?
#
loop_
_entity_poly.entity_id
_entity_poly.type
_entity_poly.pdbx_seq_one_letter_code
_entity_poly.pdbx_strand_id
1 'polypeptide(L)'
;IVPGCVDLSLDYAKSGVLFRLYYPTDAQDNDEVNHEKWEPCILDESYLKGLSKVVMLPEYIVRFFNWKGGPMYSPVLYGEKVKVDHKLKCIIFSHGLGSYRSMYSSIYAELASRGYIVASLEHRDESACYTFYYTSEENAKNNVKSNIYYRNIKFGKGHFEERHKQIHIRVDECSRVLDFFLNLNKGIIPHNIMNDVPSSMETPFKLEDLVGKLDTTCITMSGHSFGGATALLTLSKRPELT
;
A
#
# COMPACT_ATOMS: atom_id res chain seq x y z
N ILE A 1 -16.37 3.57 -13.79
CA ILE A 1 -16.31 3.24 -12.35
C ILE A 1 -15.14 4.03 -11.80
N VAL A 2 -15.39 4.93 -10.85
CA VAL A 2 -14.30 5.66 -10.21
C VAL A 2 -13.61 4.70 -9.23
N PRO A 3 -12.30 4.51 -9.31
CA PRO A 3 -11.59 3.64 -8.36
C PRO A 3 -11.49 4.32 -6.99
N GLY A 4 -11.51 3.51 -5.94
CA GLY A 4 -11.34 3.94 -4.55
C GLY A 4 -10.06 3.39 -3.97
N CYS A 5 -9.65 3.94 -2.83
CA CYS A 5 -8.55 3.36 -2.06
C CYS A 5 -8.73 3.53 -0.55
N VAL A 6 -8.12 2.65 0.24
CA VAL A 6 -8.07 2.76 1.70
C VAL A 6 -6.77 2.16 2.24
N ASP A 7 -6.21 2.76 3.29
CA ASP A 7 -5.03 2.23 3.96
C ASP A 7 -5.41 1.22 5.06
N LEU A 8 -4.68 0.11 5.09
CA LEU A 8 -4.80 -0.92 6.13
C LEU A 8 -3.46 -1.16 6.80
N SER A 9 -3.47 -1.22 8.13
CA SER A 9 -2.33 -1.70 8.91
C SER A 9 -2.80 -2.83 9.82
N LEU A 10 -2.21 -4.01 9.65
CA LEU A 10 -2.48 -5.19 10.46
C LEU A 10 -1.35 -5.34 11.49
N ASP A 11 -1.70 -5.19 12.76
CA ASP A 11 -0.85 -5.28 13.96
C ASP A 11 -0.04 -4.03 14.37
N TYR A 12 -0.01 -3.81 15.69
CA TYR A 12 0.75 -2.76 16.38
C TYR A 12 2.21 -3.16 16.56
N ALA A 13 2.93 -3.36 15.46
CA ALA A 13 4.33 -3.77 15.52
C ALA A 13 5.08 -3.41 14.25
N LYS A 14 6.41 -3.30 14.33
CA LYS A 14 7.28 -3.21 13.16
C LYS A 14 7.09 -4.41 12.23
N SER A 15 6.84 -5.59 12.80
CA SER A 15 6.57 -6.80 12.04
C SER A 15 5.22 -6.76 11.34
N GLY A 16 4.24 -5.94 11.76
CA GLY A 16 2.93 -5.82 11.11
C GLY A 16 3.02 -5.45 9.62
N VAL A 17 1.93 -5.62 8.87
CA VAL A 17 1.88 -5.24 7.44
C VAL A 17 1.11 -3.94 7.25
N LEU A 18 1.62 -3.06 6.40
CA LEU A 18 0.96 -1.85 5.92
C LEU A 18 0.75 -1.97 4.42
N PHE A 19 -0.47 -1.72 3.95
CA PHE A 19 -0.78 -1.73 2.53
C PHE A 19 -1.97 -0.83 2.23
N ARG A 20 -2.08 -0.41 0.97
CA ARG A 20 -3.23 0.30 0.44
C ARG A 20 -4.04 -0.63 -0.45
N LEU A 21 -5.34 -0.77 -0.17
CA LEU A 21 -6.25 -1.41 -1.11
C LEU A 21 -6.69 -0.39 -2.15
N TYR A 22 -6.76 -0.83 -3.41
CA TYR A 22 -7.43 -0.13 -4.50
C TYR A 22 -8.55 -1.02 -5.02
N TYR A 23 -9.74 -0.47 -5.21
CA TYR A 23 -10.95 -1.25 -5.50
C TYR A 23 -11.99 -0.44 -6.30
N PRO A 24 -12.91 -1.08 -7.03
CA PRO A 24 -14.03 -0.39 -7.67
C PRO A 24 -14.98 0.22 -6.63
N THR A 25 -15.53 1.41 -6.89
CA THR A 25 -16.51 2.06 -6.01
C THR A 25 -17.89 2.19 -6.65
N ASP A 26 -18.88 2.47 -5.82
CA ASP A 26 -20.25 2.77 -6.26
C ASP A 26 -20.42 4.23 -6.76
N ALA A 27 -19.37 5.04 -6.67
CA ALA A 27 -19.41 6.42 -7.13
C ALA A 27 -19.60 6.50 -8.65
N GLN A 28 -20.58 7.31 -9.08
CA GLN A 28 -20.82 7.59 -10.49
C GLN A 28 -19.90 8.71 -10.98
N ASP A 29 -19.46 8.58 -12.23
CA ASP A 29 -18.59 9.54 -12.93
C ASP A 29 -19.39 10.76 -13.46
N ASN A 30 -20.41 11.18 -12.70
CA ASN A 30 -21.41 12.17 -13.14
C ASN A 30 -21.17 13.57 -12.56
N ASP A 31 -20.15 13.75 -11.73
CA ASP A 31 -19.74 15.05 -11.23
C ASP A 31 -18.59 15.60 -12.09
N GLU A 32 -18.57 16.92 -12.33
CA GLU A 32 -17.36 17.61 -12.81
C GLU A 32 -16.14 17.13 -12.03
N VAL A 33 -15.00 16.92 -12.70
CA VAL A 33 -13.77 16.37 -12.12
C VAL A 33 -13.39 17.15 -10.86
N ASN A 34 -13.80 16.66 -9.70
CA ASN A 34 -13.51 17.31 -8.43
C ASN A 34 -12.17 16.77 -7.91
N HIS A 35 -11.11 17.43 -8.35
CA HIS A 35 -9.73 17.13 -7.94
C HIS A 35 -9.52 17.23 -6.41
N GLU A 36 -10.39 17.91 -5.66
CA GLU A 36 -10.29 17.99 -4.19
C GLU A 36 -10.61 16.66 -3.51
N LYS A 37 -11.34 15.77 -4.19
CA LYS A 37 -11.63 14.41 -3.69
C LYS A 37 -10.53 13.40 -4.00
N TRP A 38 -9.55 13.78 -4.82
CA TRP A 38 -8.49 12.88 -5.26
C TRP A 38 -7.39 12.76 -4.22
N GLU A 39 -6.90 11.55 -4.04
CA GLU A 39 -5.84 11.27 -3.09
C GLU A 39 -4.49 11.81 -3.60
N PRO A 40 -3.70 12.52 -2.78
CA PRO A 40 -2.39 13.00 -3.18
C PRO A 40 -1.43 11.84 -3.44
N CYS A 41 -0.59 11.95 -4.47
CA CYS A 41 0.44 10.97 -4.77
C CYS A 41 1.49 10.92 -3.65
N ILE A 42 1.80 12.06 -3.05
CA ILE A 42 2.69 12.20 -1.89
C ILE A 42 1.84 12.37 -0.64
N LEU A 43 1.88 11.37 0.24
CA LEU A 43 0.92 11.27 1.35
C LEU A 43 1.19 12.25 2.49
N ASP A 44 2.46 12.48 2.82
CA ASP A 44 2.88 13.49 3.79
C ASP A 44 4.35 13.89 3.59
N GLU A 45 4.80 14.93 4.30
CA GLU A 45 6.17 15.47 4.24
C GLU A 45 7.27 14.44 4.56
N SER A 46 6.95 13.38 5.30
CA SER A 46 7.90 12.31 5.61
C SER A 46 8.25 11.49 4.37
N TYR A 47 7.32 11.36 3.40
CA TYR A 47 7.61 10.72 2.11
C TYR A 47 8.54 11.58 1.25
N LEU A 48 8.40 12.92 1.27
CA LEU A 48 9.36 13.82 0.61
C LEU A 48 10.75 13.70 1.22
N LYS A 49 10.83 13.68 2.55
CA LYS A 49 12.06 13.41 3.28
C LYS A 49 12.64 12.04 2.93
N GLY A 50 11.81 11.01 2.87
CA GLY A 50 12.20 9.68 2.44
C GLY A 50 12.79 9.66 1.03
N LEU A 51 12.11 10.30 0.08
CA LEU A 51 12.58 10.42 -1.31
C LEU A 51 13.94 11.12 -1.38
N SER A 52 14.19 12.15 -0.57
CA SER A 52 15.49 12.83 -0.50
C SER A 52 16.64 11.87 -0.14
N LYS A 53 16.39 10.91 0.76
CA LYS A 53 17.35 9.87 1.13
C LYS A 53 17.59 8.86 0.01
N VAL A 54 16.56 8.55 -0.78
CA VAL A 54 16.65 7.65 -1.92
C VAL A 54 17.51 8.27 -3.02
N VAL A 55 17.22 9.52 -3.40
CA VAL A 55 17.95 10.23 -4.47
C VAL A 55 19.27 10.84 -4.00
N MET A 56 19.58 10.76 -2.70
CA MET A 56 20.78 11.30 -2.07
C MET A 56 20.96 12.81 -2.27
N LEU A 57 19.85 13.56 -2.28
CA LEU A 57 19.85 15.02 -2.36
C LEU A 57 19.39 15.62 -1.02
N PRO A 58 19.86 16.83 -0.66
CA PRO A 58 19.31 17.57 0.47
C PRO A 58 17.79 17.77 0.36
N GLU A 59 17.08 17.67 1.49
CA GLU A 59 15.61 17.75 1.58
C GLU A 59 15.04 19.00 0.89
N TYR A 60 15.69 20.15 1.02
CA TYR A 60 15.23 21.41 0.43
C TYR A 60 15.24 21.40 -1.10
N ILE A 61 16.10 20.59 -1.75
CA ILE A 61 16.11 20.46 -3.21
C ILE A 61 14.88 19.69 -3.67
N VAL A 62 14.58 18.57 -3.02
CA VAL A 62 13.39 17.75 -3.33
C VAL A 62 12.11 18.55 -3.07
N ARG A 63 12.05 19.28 -1.95
CA ARG A 63 10.93 20.17 -1.63
C ARG A 63 10.75 21.28 -2.66
N PHE A 64 11.83 21.88 -3.15
CA PHE A 64 11.76 22.89 -4.21
C PHE A 64 11.14 22.34 -5.50
N PHE A 65 11.55 21.15 -5.95
CA PHE A 65 10.97 20.52 -7.13
C PHE A 65 9.51 20.12 -6.91
N ASN A 66 9.15 19.59 -5.73
CA ASN A 66 7.76 19.29 -5.39
C ASN A 66 6.89 20.56 -5.41
N TRP A 67 7.37 21.65 -4.80
CA TRP A 67 6.69 22.93 -4.80
C TRP A 67 6.49 23.49 -6.22
N LYS A 68 7.50 23.37 -7.09
CA LYS A 68 7.41 23.79 -8.49
C LYS A 68 6.47 22.95 -9.33
N GLY A 69 6.40 21.63 -9.08
CA GLY A 69 5.51 20.71 -9.79
C GLY A 69 4.05 20.82 -9.38
N GLY A 70 3.77 21.40 -8.21
CA GLY A 70 2.44 21.42 -7.63
C GLY A 70 2.03 20.07 -7.04
N PRO A 71 0.91 20.01 -6.31
CA PRO A 71 0.40 18.76 -5.76
C PRO A 71 -0.04 17.85 -6.91
N MET A 72 0.52 16.63 -6.93
CA MET A 72 0.10 15.57 -7.84
C MET A 72 -0.95 14.72 -7.15
N TYR A 73 -2.04 14.42 -7.86
CA TYR A 73 -3.15 13.64 -7.34
C TYR A 73 -3.36 12.38 -8.19
N SER A 74 -3.75 11.32 -7.52
CA SER A 74 -4.22 10.09 -8.13
C SER A 74 -5.74 10.13 -8.22
N PRO A 75 -6.36 9.78 -9.37
CA PRO A 75 -7.81 9.83 -9.56
C PRO A 75 -8.51 8.66 -8.84
N VAL A 76 -8.39 8.62 -7.51
CA VAL A 76 -8.97 7.60 -6.63
C VAL A 76 -9.66 8.29 -5.46
N LEU A 77 -10.79 7.74 -5.01
CA LEU A 77 -11.55 8.25 -3.87
C LEU A 77 -11.12 7.52 -2.60
N TYR A 78 -10.62 8.26 -1.61
CA TYR A 78 -10.21 7.66 -0.34
C TYR A 78 -11.43 7.25 0.49
N GLY A 79 -11.45 6.01 0.98
CA GLY A 79 -12.44 5.53 1.93
C GLY A 79 -13.86 5.33 1.38
N GLU A 80 -14.07 5.54 0.08
CA GLU A 80 -15.38 5.40 -0.56
C GLU A 80 -15.89 3.96 -0.50
N LYS A 81 -17.21 3.77 -0.52
CA LYS A 81 -17.82 2.45 -0.43
C LYS A 81 -17.40 1.57 -1.62
N VAL A 82 -17.03 0.33 -1.32
CA VAL A 82 -16.63 -0.65 -2.33
C VAL A 82 -17.85 -1.16 -3.11
N LYS A 83 -17.68 -1.30 -4.42
CA LYS A 83 -18.64 -1.90 -5.34
C LYS A 83 -18.31 -3.37 -5.58
N VAL A 84 -19.26 -4.25 -5.30
CA VAL A 84 -19.08 -5.71 -5.34
C VAL A 84 -20.18 -6.44 -6.14
N ASP A 85 -20.41 -6.00 -7.38
CA ASP A 85 -21.37 -6.65 -8.30
C ASP A 85 -20.99 -8.11 -8.62
N HIS A 86 -19.69 -8.38 -8.66
CA HIS A 86 -19.10 -9.70 -8.90
C HIS A 86 -17.93 -9.91 -7.95
N LYS A 87 -17.42 -11.16 -7.88
CA LYS A 87 -16.23 -11.44 -7.08
C LYS A 87 -15.04 -10.66 -7.65
N LEU A 88 -14.36 -9.92 -6.79
CA LEU A 88 -13.21 -9.10 -7.16
C LEU A 88 -11.97 -9.98 -7.30
N LYS A 89 -11.25 -9.82 -8.41
CA LYS A 89 -9.97 -10.51 -8.63
C LYS A 89 -8.89 -9.87 -7.77
N CYS A 90 -8.22 -10.66 -6.95
CA CYS A 90 -7.24 -10.15 -6.00
C CYS A 90 -5.84 -10.07 -6.61
N ILE A 91 -5.19 -8.93 -6.44
CA ILE A 91 -3.79 -8.70 -6.82
C ILE A 91 -3.02 -8.24 -5.59
N ILE A 92 -1.88 -8.87 -5.32
CA ILE A 92 -0.90 -8.45 -4.33
C ILE A 92 0.24 -7.78 -5.09
N PHE A 93 0.54 -6.52 -4.78
CA PHE A 93 1.56 -5.75 -5.47
C PHE A 93 2.70 -5.32 -4.54
N SER A 94 3.92 -5.57 -4.98
CA SER A 94 5.16 -5.25 -4.26
C SER A 94 5.94 -4.13 -4.97
N HIS A 95 6.25 -3.04 -4.26
CA HIS A 95 6.87 -1.84 -4.85
C HIS A 95 8.36 -1.99 -5.22
N GLY A 96 8.95 -1.03 -5.95
CA GLY A 96 10.40 -1.01 -6.20
C GLY A 96 11.22 -0.54 -5.00
N LEU A 97 12.55 -0.67 -5.08
CA LEU A 97 13.45 -0.06 -4.10
C LEU A 97 13.29 1.47 -4.08
N GLY A 98 13.23 2.07 -2.89
CA GLY A 98 13.02 3.50 -2.70
C GLY A 98 11.61 4.00 -3.04
N SER A 99 10.67 3.08 -3.26
CA SER A 99 9.26 3.37 -3.56
C SER A 99 8.39 3.21 -2.30
N TYR A 100 7.06 3.26 -2.44
CA TYR A 100 6.08 3.10 -1.36
C TYR A 100 4.69 2.80 -1.95
N ARG A 101 3.67 2.58 -1.09
CA ARG A 101 2.36 2.01 -1.52
C ARG A 101 1.55 2.85 -2.51
N SER A 102 1.84 4.14 -2.67
CA SER A 102 1.08 5.01 -3.59
C SER A 102 1.82 5.36 -4.88
N MET A 103 3.06 4.89 -5.07
CA MET A 103 3.88 5.32 -6.21
C MET A 103 3.42 4.77 -7.57
N TYR A 104 2.67 3.65 -7.60
CA TYR A 104 2.12 3.05 -8.83
C TYR A 104 0.61 3.22 -8.93
N SER A 105 0.05 4.28 -8.32
CA SER A 105 -1.38 4.50 -8.21
C SER A 105 -2.13 4.50 -9.53
N SER A 106 -1.52 4.94 -10.63
CA SER A 106 -2.11 4.89 -11.97
C SER A 106 -2.42 3.45 -12.43
N ILE A 107 -1.50 2.51 -12.17
CA ILE A 107 -1.69 1.09 -12.47
C ILE A 107 -2.81 0.53 -11.60
N TYR A 108 -2.82 0.87 -10.32
CA TYR A 108 -3.82 0.35 -9.38
C TYR A 108 -5.22 0.90 -9.65
N ALA A 109 -5.33 2.18 -9.99
CA ALA A 109 -6.58 2.82 -10.39
C ALA A 109 -7.17 2.17 -11.65
N GLU A 110 -6.33 1.89 -12.65
CA GLU A 110 -6.74 1.21 -13.88
C GLU A 110 -7.18 -0.24 -13.64
N LEU A 111 -6.51 -0.97 -12.76
CA LEU A 111 -6.92 -2.31 -12.37
C LEU A 111 -8.24 -2.28 -11.58
N ALA A 112 -8.37 -1.38 -10.62
CA ALA A 112 -9.58 -1.21 -9.83
C ALA A 112 -10.81 -0.85 -10.67
N SER A 113 -10.66 0.03 -11.68
CA SER A 113 -11.74 0.39 -12.59
C SER A 113 -12.26 -0.80 -13.42
N ARG A 114 -11.46 -1.86 -13.56
CA ARG A 114 -11.74 -3.10 -14.29
C ARG A 114 -12.22 -4.26 -13.40
N GLY A 115 -12.55 -4.00 -12.13
CA GLY A 115 -13.10 -5.01 -11.22
C GLY A 115 -12.04 -5.82 -10.45
N TYR A 116 -10.82 -5.31 -10.34
CA TYR A 116 -9.78 -5.91 -9.49
C TYR A 116 -9.76 -5.23 -8.12
N ILE A 117 -9.29 -5.97 -7.12
CA ILE A 117 -8.87 -5.41 -5.84
C ILE A 117 -7.35 -5.60 -5.71
N VAL A 118 -6.63 -4.49 -5.56
CA VAL A 118 -5.16 -4.48 -5.52
C VAL A 118 -4.70 -4.10 -4.13
N ALA A 119 -3.97 -5.00 -3.44
CA ALA A 119 -3.25 -4.69 -2.23
C ALA A 119 -1.82 -4.25 -2.57
N SER A 120 -1.57 -2.94 -2.53
CA SER A 120 -0.25 -2.34 -2.71
C SER A 120 0.48 -2.27 -1.38
N LEU A 121 1.47 -3.13 -1.19
CA LEU A 121 2.23 -3.19 0.07
C LEU A 121 3.14 -1.99 0.24
N GLU A 122 3.37 -1.61 1.49
CA GLU A 122 4.48 -0.78 1.93
C GLU A 122 5.41 -1.57 2.84
N HIS A 123 6.59 -1.91 2.31
CA HIS A 123 7.51 -2.81 3.01
C HIS A 123 8.27 -2.10 4.13
N ARG A 124 8.37 -2.75 5.31
CA ARG A 124 9.05 -2.23 6.51
C ARG A 124 10.48 -2.73 6.66
N ASP A 125 11.05 -3.22 5.56
CA ASP A 125 12.40 -3.74 5.41
C ASP A 125 13.47 -2.66 5.14
N GLU A 126 13.13 -1.37 5.32
CA GLU A 126 13.97 -0.21 5.03
C GLU A 126 14.28 -0.03 3.53
N SER A 127 13.55 -0.73 2.64
CA SER A 127 13.63 -0.52 1.19
C SER A 127 12.70 0.59 0.70
N ALA A 128 11.60 0.89 1.41
CA ALA A 128 10.71 2.00 1.08
C ALA A 128 11.40 3.36 1.29
N CYS A 129 10.97 4.41 0.57
CA CYS A 129 11.51 5.76 0.82
C CYS A 129 11.27 6.19 2.28
N TYR A 130 10.07 5.88 2.75
CA TYR A 130 9.57 6.11 4.09
C TYR A 130 8.41 5.13 4.32
N THR A 131 8.27 4.68 5.56
CA THR A 131 7.10 3.97 6.06
C THR A 131 7.00 4.16 7.58
N PHE A 132 5.94 3.63 8.17
CA PHE A 132 5.72 3.72 9.61
C PHE A 132 4.91 2.54 10.15
N TYR A 133 4.88 2.47 11.47
CA TYR A 133 3.96 1.64 12.24
C TYR A 133 3.59 2.37 13.54
N TYR A 134 2.54 1.89 14.22
CA TYR A 134 2.22 2.32 15.58
C TYR A 134 2.62 1.22 16.55
N THR A 135 3.23 1.60 17.68
CA THR A 135 3.66 0.64 18.72
C THR A 135 2.56 0.29 19.72
N SER A 136 1.47 1.03 19.73
CA SER A 136 0.31 0.84 20.60
C SER A 136 -0.92 1.56 20.05
N GLU A 137 -2.10 1.18 20.53
CA GLU A 137 -3.37 1.84 20.21
C GLU A 137 -3.38 3.32 20.62
N GLU A 138 -2.81 3.64 21.79
CA GLU A 138 -2.64 5.02 22.23
C GLU A 138 -1.81 5.85 21.24
N ASN A 139 -0.74 5.27 20.69
CA ASN A 139 0.07 5.94 19.68
C ASN A 139 -0.69 6.11 18.35
N ALA A 140 -1.56 5.18 17.94
CA ALA A 140 -2.42 5.37 16.78
C ALA A 140 -3.45 6.49 17.01
N LYS A 141 -4.13 6.51 18.16
CA LYS A 141 -5.10 7.55 18.55
C LYS A 141 -4.50 8.95 18.60
N ASN A 142 -3.24 9.05 18.97
CA ASN A 142 -2.49 10.32 18.98
C ASN A 142 -1.70 10.58 17.68
N ASN A 143 -1.82 9.70 16.69
CA ASN A 143 -1.06 9.72 15.43
C ASN A 143 0.47 9.83 15.61
N VAL A 144 1.01 9.19 16.65
CA VAL A 144 2.44 9.13 16.96
C VAL A 144 3.08 7.95 16.22
N LYS A 145 3.58 8.22 15.02
CA LYS A 145 4.19 7.23 14.12
C LYS A 145 5.62 6.84 14.57
N SER A 146 5.90 5.54 14.58
CA SER A 146 7.27 5.01 14.59
C SER A 146 7.80 4.96 13.15
N ASN A 147 8.66 5.92 12.82
CA ASN A 147 9.14 6.18 11.46
C ASN A 147 10.27 5.24 11.05
N ILE A 148 10.18 4.69 9.84
CA ILE A 148 11.23 3.91 9.18
C ILE A 148 11.55 4.62 7.87
N TYR A 149 12.83 4.91 7.65
CA TYR A 149 13.29 5.58 6.43
C TYR A 149 14.15 4.63 5.59
N TYR A 150 14.25 4.96 4.30
CA TYR A 150 15.17 4.30 3.39
C TYR A 150 16.58 4.16 3.97
N ARG A 151 17.10 2.93 3.98
CA ARG A 151 18.50 2.66 4.28
C ARG A 151 19.30 2.48 3.01
N ASN A 152 20.24 3.39 2.76
CA ASN A 152 21.19 3.25 1.68
C ASN A 152 22.19 2.12 2.01
N ILE A 153 22.11 1.01 1.27
CA ILE A 153 23.05 -0.11 1.36
C ILE A 153 24.10 0.09 0.25
N LYS A 154 25.36 0.33 0.66
CA LYS A 154 26.47 0.53 -0.28
C LYS A 154 26.68 -0.72 -1.13
N PHE A 155 26.99 -0.52 -2.42
CA PHE A 155 27.46 -1.58 -3.29
C PHE A 155 28.80 -2.14 -2.79
N GLY A 156 28.99 -3.45 -2.93
CA GLY A 156 30.21 -4.16 -2.53
C GLY A 156 29.95 -5.30 -1.56
N LYS A 157 30.95 -5.61 -0.72
CA LYS A 157 30.90 -6.72 0.25
C LYS A 157 29.72 -6.52 1.21
N GLY A 158 28.87 -7.55 1.36
CA GLY A 158 27.68 -7.50 2.23
C GLY A 158 26.40 -7.02 1.53
N HIS A 159 26.47 -6.46 0.31
CA HIS A 159 25.29 -5.92 -0.37
C HIS A 159 24.25 -7.02 -0.65
N PHE A 160 24.70 -8.18 -1.15
CA PHE A 160 23.80 -9.30 -1.44
C PHE A 160 23.12 -9.80 -0.17
N GLU A 161 23.87 -10.00 0.90
CA GLU A 161 23.37 -10.50 2.19
C GLU A 161 22.31 -9.57 2.77
N GLU A 162 22.52 -8.25 2.70
CA GLU A 162 21.56 -7.26 3.18
C GLU A 162 20.29 -7.22 2.31
N ARG A 163 20.42 -7.28 0.98
CA ARG A 163 19.25 -7.37 0.08
C ARG A 163 18.53 -8.72 0.22
N HIS A 164 19.25 -9.79 0.54
CA HIS A 164 18.67 -11.11 0.79
C HIS A 164 17.86 -11.13 2.09
N LYS A 165 18.30 -10.44 3.14
CA LYS A 165 17.47 -10.23 4.34
C LYS A 165 16.19 -9.45 4.01
N GLN A 166 16.32 -8.35 3.26
CA GLN A 166 15.19 -7.54 2.83
C GLN A 166 14.14 -8.35 2.07
N ILE A 167 14.54 -9.08 1.02
CA ILE A 167 13.58 -9.80 0.19
C ILE A 167 12.79 -10.85 0.99
N HIS A 168 13.37 -11.50 2.01
CA HIS A 168 12.63 -12.44 2.84
C HIS A 168 11.60 -11.77 3.76
N ILE A 169 11.89 -10.57 4.28
CA ILE A 169 10.89 -9.76 4.99
C ILE A 169 9.73 -9.44 4.03
N ARG A 170 10.05 -9.02 2.81
CA ARG A 170 9.03 -8.67 1.81
C ARG A 170 8.14 -9.86 1.42
N VAL A 171 8.73 -11.04 1.31
CA VAL A 171 7.96 -12.28 1.03
C VAL A 171 7.05 -12.64 2.18
N ASP A 172 7.50 -12.48 3.43
CA ASP A 172 6.65 -12.67 4.62
C ASP A 172 5.47 -11.67 4.64
N GLU A 173 5.74 -10.38 4.39
CA GLU A 173 4.70 -9.35 4.31
C GLU A 173 3.69 -9.66 3.19
N CYS A 174 4.14 -10.04 1.98
CA CYS A 174 3.25 -10.45 0.89
C CYS A 174 2.44 -11.71 1.24
N SER A 175 3.06 -12.67 1.91
CA SER A 175 2.41 -13.90 2.38
C SER A 175 1.28 -13.60 3.35
N ARG A 176 1.46 -12.62 4.24
CA ARG A 176 0.42 -12.21 5.19
C ARG A 176 -0.71 -11.44 4.55
N VAL A 177 -0.46 -10.70 3.47
CA VAL A 177 -1.52 -10.07 2.67
C VAL A 177 -2.32 -11.12 1.89
N LEU A 178 -1.68 -12.19 1.42
CA LEU A 178 -2.38 -13.36 0.87
C LEU A 178 -3.28 -13.99 1.93
N ASP A 179 -2.76 -14.27 3.12
CA ASP A 179 -3.53 -14.84 4.22
C ASP A 179 -4.69 -13.91 4.61
N PHE A 180 -4.48 -12.60 4.60
CA PHE A 180 -5.52 -11.59 4.77
C PHE A 180 -6.66 -11.77 3.76
N PHE A 181 -6.39 -11.87 2.45
CA PHE A 181 -7.45 -12.08 1.45
C PHE A 181 -8.19 -13.41 1.66
N LEU A 182 -7.47 -14.49 1.95
CA LEU A 182 -8.07 -15.80 2.20
C LEU A 182 -8.98 -15.78 3.45
N ASN A 183 -8.52 -15.16 4.53
CA ASN A 183 -9.22 -15.07 5.80
C ASN A 183 -10.41 -14.12 5.73
N LEU A 184 -10.25 -12.96 5.11
CA LEU A 184 -11.33 -11.99 4.90
C LEU A 184 -12.46 -12.61 4.08
N ASN A 185 -12.13 -13.35 3.02
CA ASN A 185 -13.14 -14.01 2.21
C ASN A 185 -13.92 -15.10 2.99
N LYS A 186 -13.32 -15.69 4.03
CA LYS A 186 -13.96 -16.66 4.94
C LYS A 186 -14.75 -15.99 6.09
N GLY A 187 -14.77 -14.66 6.17
CA GLY A 187 -15.44 -13.92 7.24
C GLY A 187 -14.59 -13.65 8.48
N ILE A 188 -13.27 -13.91 8.42
CA ILE A 188 -12.34 -13.51 9.47
C ILE A 188 -11.89 -12.08 9.16
N ILE A 189 -12.54 -11.10 9.79
CA ILE A 189 -12.28 -9.68 9.57
C ILE A 189 -11.25 -9.20 10.60
N PRO A 190 -10.05 -8.75 10.17
CA PRO A 190 -9.06 -8.21 11.10
C PRO A 190 -9.43 -6.79 11.52
N HIS A 191 -8.91 -6.38 12.68
CA HIS A 191 -8.95 -4.97 13.08
C HIS A 191 -7.99 -4.15 12.23
N ASN A 192 -8.48 -3.06 11.61
CA ASN A 192 -7.65 -2.12 10.88
C ASN A 192 -7.19 -1.00 11.81
N ILE A 193 -5.90 -0.93 12.11
CA ILE A 193 -5.32 0.11 12.97
C ILE A 193 -5.50 1.51 12.41
N MET A 194 -5.61 1.65 11.08
CA MET A 194 -5.86 2.95 10.46
C MET A 194 -7.20 3.55 10.88
N ASN A 195 -8.15 2.74 11.36
CA ASN A 195 -9.43 3.22 11.91
C ASN A 195 -9.27 3.87 13.30
N ASP A 196 -8.18 3.57 14.02
CA ASP A 196 -7.89 4.16 15.34
C ASP A 196 -7.21 5.53 15.21
N VAL A 197 -6.74 5.88 14.01
CA VAL A 197 -6.08 7.17 13.73
C VAL A 197 -7.14 8.24 13.49
N PRO A 198 -7.04 9.43 14.12
CA PRO A 198 -7.99 10.51 13.89
C PRO A 198 -8.04 10.92 12.42
N SER A 199 -9.23 10.90 11.83
CA SER A 199 -9.51 11.37 10.47
C SER A 199 -10.62 12.41 10.50
N SER A 200 -10.47 13.47 9.71
CA SER A 200 -11.53 14.46 9.48
C SER A 200 -12.52 14.04 8.37
N MET A 201 -12.24 12.94 7.67
CA MET A 201 -13.06 12.43 6.57
C MET A 201 -13.85 11.20 7.00
N GLU A 202 -15.13 11.19 6.67
CA GLU A 202 -15.96 9.98 6.78
C GLU A 202 -15.43 8.90 5.84
N THR A 203 -15.30 7.68 6.34
CA THR A 203 -14.79 6.53 5.59
C THR A 203 -15.90 5.47 5.52
N PRO A 204 -16.81 5.54 4.53
CA PRO A 204 -17.90 4.58 4.40
C PRO A 204 -17.44 3.15 4.05
N PHE A 205 -16.20 2.98 3.59
CA PHE A 205 -15.58 1.67 3.35
C PHE A 205 -15.58 0.80 4.60
N LYS A 206 -16.01 -0.46 4.45
CA LYS A 206 -16.02 -1.47 5.50
C LYS A 206 -15.41 -2.76 4.98
N LEU A 207 -14.58 -3.42 5.80
CA LEU A 207 -13.97 -4.70 5.42
C LEU A 207 -15.03 -5.81 5.30
N GLU A 208 -16.09 -5.70 6.10
CA GLU A 208 -17.28 -6.55 6.08
C GLU A 208 -17.89 -6.66 4.67
N ASP A 209 -17.86 -5.58 3.89
CA ASP A 209 -18.45 -5.53 2.55
C ASP A 209 -17.69 -6.42 1.54
N LEU A 210 -16.46 -6.85 1.88
CA LEU A 210 -15.64 -7.74 1.06
C LEU A 210 -15.80 -9.23 1.41
N VAL A 211 -16.51 -9.57 2.49
CA VAL A 211 -16.67 -10.96 2.95
C VAL A 211 -17.40 -11.80 1.90
N GLY A 212 -16.79 -12.91 1.47
CA GLY A 212 -17.32 -13.79 0.42
C GLY A 212 -17.31 -13.17 -1.00
N LYS A 213 -16.80 -11.95 -1.17
CA LYS A 213 -16.77 -11.19 -2.43
C LYS A 213 -15.42 -11.20 -3.12
N LEU A 214 -14.44 -11.94 -2.61
CA LEU A 214 -13.10 -12.05 -3.20
C LEU A 214 -12.99 -13.32 -4.02
N ASP A 215 -12.44 -13.21 -5.23
CA ASP A 215 -12.01 -14.38 -6.00
C ASP A 215 -10.67 -14.87 -5.46
N THR A 216 -10.77 -15.78 -4.50
CA THR A 216 -9.62 -16.43 -3.86
C THR A 216 -9.16 -17.70 -4.58
N THR A 217 -9.78 -18.05 -5.72
CA THR A 217 -9.36 -19.21 -6.51
C THR A 217 -8.15 -18.92 -7.38
N CYS A 218 -7.91 -17.65 -7.70
CA CYS A 218 -6.77 -17.19 -8.48
C CYS A 218 -6.34 -15.81 -7.97
N ILE A 219 -5.36 -15.79 -7.07
CA ILE A 219 -4.77 -14.56 -6.53
C ILE A 219 -3.47 -14.28 -7.29
N THR A 220 -3.35 -13.08 -7.85
CA THR A 220 -2.17 -12.70 -8.62
C THR A 220 -1.13 -12.03 -7.73
N MET A 221 0.12 -12.48 -7.82
CA MET A 221 1.27 -11.77 -7.26
C MET A 221 1.98 -10.97 -8.35
N SER A 222 2.23 -9.68 -8.09
CA SER A 222 2.91 -8.77 -9.02
C SER A 222 3.87 -7.84 -8.28
N GLY A 223 4.77 -7.21 -9.02
CA GLY A 223 5.65 -6.19 -8.46
C GLY A 223 6.62 -5.63 -9.48
N HIS A 224 7.17 -4.47 -9.16
CA HIS A 224 8.10 -3.75 -10.04
C HIS A 224 9.53 -3.76 -9.48
N SER A 225 10.52 -3.96 -10.36
CA SER A 225 11.95 -3.92 -10.00
C SER A 225 12.25 -4.90 -8.85
N PHE A 226 12.71 -4.41 -7.69
CA PHE A 226 12.91 -5.26 -6.50
C PHE A 226 11.62 -5.98 -6.11
N GLY A 227 10.45 -5.35 -6.28
CA GLY A 227 9.13 -5.97 -6.08
C GLY A 227 8.82 -7.10 -7.05
N GLY A 228 9.39 -7.07 -8.27
CA GLY A 228 9.29 -8.19 -9.21
C GLY A 228 10.07 -9.41 -8.71
N ALA A 229 11.27 -9.20 -8.15
CA ALA A 229 12.02 -10.27 -7.50
C ALA A 229 11.27 -10.83 -6.28
N THR A 230 10.64 -9.95 -5.48
CA THR A 230 9.75 -10.37 -4.38
C THR A 230 8.59 -11.20 -4.90
N ALA A 231 7.92 -10.78 -5.97
CA ALA A 231 6.80 -11.52 -6.54
C ALA A 231 7.19 -12.95 -6.93
N LEU A 232 8.31 -13.11 -7.67
CA LEU A 232 8.83 -14.42 -8.05
C LEU A 232 9.18 -15.29 -6.84
N LEU A 233 9.83 -14.72 -5.83
CA LEU A 233 10.21 -15.48 -4.64
C LEU A 233 8.99 -15.86 -3.79
N THR A 234 7.99 -14.98 -3.65
CA THR A 234 6.73 -15.27 -2.97
C THR A 234 6.00 -16.42 -3.67
N LEU A 235 5.88 -16.37 -5.00
CA LEU A 235 5.29 -17.46 -5.80
C LEU A 235 5.98 -18.81 -5.55
N SER A 236 7.32 -18.82 -5.46
CA SER A 236 8.06 -20.06 -5.18
C SER A 236 7.82 -20.64 -3.77
N LYS A 237 7.31 -19.83 -2.83
CA LYS A 237 7.11 -20.21 -1.42
C LYS A 237 5.65 -20.39 -1.04
N ARG A 238 4.72 -19.89 -1.85
CA ARG A 238 3.27 -19.90 -1.59
C ARG A 238 2.55 -20.60 -2.74
N PRO A 239 2.32 -21.93 -2.63
CA PRO A 239 1.62 -22.71 -3.65
C PRO A 239 0.21 -22.21 -3.96
N GLU A 240 -0.41 -21.46 -3.05
CA GLU A 240 -1.75 -20.87 -3.26
C GLU A 240 -1.76 -19.76 -4.33
N LEU A 241 -0.58 -19.33 -4.79
CA LEU A 241 -0.40 -18.32 -5.84
C LEU A 241 0.02 -18.92 -7.19
N THR A 242 0.20 -20.25 -7.28
CA THR A 242 0.64 -20.98 -8.48
C THR A 242 -0.45 -21.90 -9.00
#